data_AF-X1FFD6-F1
#
_entry.id   AF-X1FFD6-F1
#
_cell.length_a   1.000
_cell.length_b   1.000
_cell.length_c   1.000
_cell.angle_alpha   90.00
_cell.angle_beta   90.00
_cell.angle_gamma   90.00
#
_symmetry.space_group_name_H-M   'P 1'
#
loop_
_entity.id
_entity.type
_entity.pdbx_description
1 polymer ?
#
loop_
_entity_poly.entity_id
_entity_poly.type
_entity_poly.pdbx_seq_one_letter_code
_entity_poly.pdbx_strand_id
1 'polypeptide(L)'
;MISKGEDADNILKLLDGSVRSLHMKYRQVTHNDRAIIKLALIAKLTSRNPETNYMNILKDMKNHLQDDETYNSLFYRQKKEKETLEEDIQR
;
A
#
# COMPACT_ATOMS: atom_id res chain seq x y z
N MET A 1 26.42 -5.57 -16.49
CA MET A 1 25.89 -6.22 -15.27
C MET A 1 25.16 -5.15 -14.48
N ILE A 2 23.83 -5.14 -14.49
CA ILE A 2 23.02 -4.07 -13.88
C ILE A 2 22.55 -4.54 -12.48
N SER A 3 23.16 -3.92 -11.47
CA SER A 3 22.57 -3.40 -10.22
C SER A 3 21.46 -4.17 -9.47
N LYS A 4 21.60 -5.48 -9.23
CA LYS A 4 20.69 -6.19 -8.30
C LYS A 4 20.50 -5.49 -6.92
N GLY A 5 21.47 -4.70 -6.46
CA GLY A 5 21.37 -3.93 -5.21
C GLY A 5 20.64 -2.59 -5.35
N GLU A 6 20.82 -1.86 -6.45
CA GLU A 6 20.23 -0.53 -6.62
C GLU A 6 18.72 -0.62 -6.91
N ASP A 7 18.31 -1.62 -7.70
CA ASP A 7 16.89 -1.87 -7.96
C ASP A 7 16.16 -2.32 -6.68
N ALA A 8 16.81 -3.16 -5.85
CA ALA A 8 16.27 -3.58 -4.56
C ALA A 8 16.10 -2.40 -3.60
N ASP A 9 17.10 -1.52 -3.49
CA ASP A 9 17.03 -0.30 -2.69
C ASP A 9 15.94 0.65 -3.19
N ASN A 10 15.80 0.81 -4.51
CA ASN A 10 14.77 1.65 -5.09
C ASN A 10 13.36 1.07 -4.86
N ILE A 11 13.20 -0.25 -4.89
CA ILE A 11 11.96 -0.92 -4.52
C ILE A 11 11.65 -0.69 -3.04
N LEU A 12 12.64 -0.86 -2.15
CA LEU A 12 12.45 -0.59 -0.72
C LEU A 12 12.04 0.86 -0.47
N LYS A 13 12.72 1.83 -1.10
CA LYS A 13 12.40 3.26 -1.02
C LYS A 13 11.00 3.62 -1.57
N LEU A 14 10.49 2.81 -2.49
CA LEU A 14 9.16 2.93 -3.05
C LEU A 14 8.11 2.33 -2.10
N LEU A 15 8.45 1.24 -1.40
CA LEU A 15 7.57 0.55 -0.44
C LEU A 15 7.51 1.26 0.93
N ASP A 16 8.63 1.79 1.43
CA ASP A 16 8.71 2.47 2.74
C ASP A 16 8.26 3.94 2.70
N GLY A 17 7.95 4.46 1.52
CA GLY A 17 7.47 5.83 1.33
C GLY A 17 8.56 6.91 1.33
N SER A 18 9.84 6.53 1.40
CA SER A 18 11.00 7.44 1.36
C SER A 18 10.97 8.36 0.14
N VAL A 19 10.46 7.87 -1.00
CA VAL A 19 10.18 8.69 -2.19
C VAL A 19 8.68 8.87 -2.35
N ARG A 20 8.10 9.85 -1.64
CA ARG A 20 6.66 10.10 -1.55
C ARG A 20 5.95 10.14 -2.92
N SER A 21 6.50 10.83 -3.91
CA SER A 21 5.87 10.96 -5.24
C SER A 21 5.75 9.62 -5.96
N LEU A 22 6.77 8.78 -5.85
CA LEU A 22 6.82 7.45 -6.46
C LEU A 22 5.94 6.47 -5.68
N HIS A 23 5.98 6.53 -4.36
CA HIS A 23 5.10 5.76 -3.48
C HIS A 23 3.61 6.06 -3.74
N MET A 24 3.24 7.33 -3.91
CA MET A 24 1.85 7.70 -4.23
C MET A 24 1.40 7.16 -5.59
N LYS A 25 2.26 7.22 -6.62
CA LYS A 25 1.97 6.60 -7.92
C LYS A 25 1.83 5.09 -7.81
N TYR A 26 2.72 4.44 -7.05
CA TYR A 26 2.61 3.02 -6.76
C TYR A 26 1.28 2.69 -6.08
N ARG A 27 0.91 3.41 -5.01
CA ARG A 27 -0.39 3.24 -4.33
C ARG A 27 -1.57 3.41 -5.28
N GLN A 28 -1.58 4.45 -6.12
CA GLN A 28 -2.67 4.66 -7.08
C GLN A 28 -2.88 3.45 -8.00
N VAL A 29 -1.79 2.80 -8.41
CA VAL A 29 -1.83 1.64 -9.29
C VAL A 29 -2.21 0.36 -8.54
N THR A 30 -1.68 0.15 -7.33
CA THR A 30 -1.77 -1.13 -6.62
C THR A 30 -2.88 -1.21 -5.58
N HIS A 31 -3.27 -0.10 -4.97
CA HIS A 31 -4.29 -0.04 -3.93
C HIS A 31 -5.67 0.22 -4.52
N ASN A 32 -6.15 -0.74 -5.32
CA ASN A 32 -7.54 -0.80 -5.76
C ASN A 32 -7.95 -2.26 -6.02
N ASP A 33 -9.24 -2.56 -5.83
CA ASP A 33 -9.78 -3.91 -5.98
C ASP A 33 -9.52 -4.56 -7.33
N ARG A 34 -9.47 -3.75 -8.41
CA ARG A 34 -9.26 -4.26 -9.77
C ARG A 34 -7.82 -4.72 -9.99
N ALA A 35 -6.86 -4.10 -9.33
CA ALA A 35 -5.44 -4.45 -9.41
C ALA A 35 -5.11 -5.70 -8.58
N ILE A 36 -5.77 -5.87 -7.43
CA ILE A 36 -5.48 -6.95 -6.47
C ILE A 36 -5.54 -8.34 -7.11
N ILE A 37 -6.51 -8.61 -7.98
CA ILE A 37 -6.64 -9.90 -8.67
C ILE A 37 -5.38 -10.20 -9.51
N LYS A 38 -4.91 -9.21 -10.26
CA LYS A 38 -3.72 -9.35 -11.12
C LYS A 38 -2.45 -9.47 -10.28
N LEU A 39 -2.33 -8.68 -9.22
CA LEU A 39 -1.20 -8.72 -8.30
C LEU A 39 -1.10 -10.07 -7.57
N ALA A 40 -2.23 -10.61 -7.11
CA ALA A 40 -2.27 -11.93 -6.48
C ALA A 40 -1.86 -13.04 -7.46
N LEU A 41 -2.29 -12.93 -8.72
CA LEU A 41 -1.89 -13.87 -9.76
C LEU A 41 -0.39 -13.79 -10.05
N ILE A 42 0.15 -12.58 -10.21
CA ILE A 42 1.60 -12.36 -10.40
C ILE A 42 2.38 -12.95 -9.21
N ALA A 43 1.98 -12.63 -7.98
CA ALA A 43 2.61 -13.13 -6.77
C ALA A 43 2.63 -14.67 -6.73
N LYS A 44 1.50 -15.32 -7.06
CA LYS A 44 1.44 -16.78 -7.15
C LYS A 44 2.38 -17.32 -8.23
N LEU A 45 2.39 -16.75 -9.43
CA LEU A 45 3.23 -17.21 -10.55
C LEU A 45 4.73 -17.01 -10.28
N THR A 46 5.09 -15.97 -9.53
CA THR A 46 6.48 -15.69 -9.16
C THR A 46 6.94 -16.44 -7.90
N SER A 47 6.03 -17.05 -7.15
CA SER A 47 6.38 -17.77 -5.93
C SER A 47 7.08 -19.09 -6.27
N ARG A 48 8.24 -19.31 -5.65
CA ARG A 48 8.95 -20.59 -5.69
C ARG A 48 8.42 -21.58 -4.65
N ASN A 49 7.55 -21.14 -3.75
CA ASN A 49 6.96 -21.99 -2.72
C ASN A 49 5.68 -22.67 -3.26
N PRO A 50 5.65 -24.01 -3.36
CA PRO A 50 4.49 -24.74 -3.86
C PRO A 50 3.25 -24.56 -2.97
N GLU A 51 3.43 -24.37 -1.65
CA GLU A 51 2.35 -24.15 -0.68
C GLU A 51 1.67 -22.78 -0.82
N THR A 52 2.25 -21.89 -1.62
CA THR A 52 1.63 -20.59 -1.90
C THR A 52 0.31 -20.81 -2.63
N ASN A 53 -0.82 -20.51 -1.99
CA ASN A 53 -2.14 -20.62 -2.59
C ASN A 53 -2.62 -19.25 -3.09
N TYR A 54 -3.09 -19.19 -4.33
CA TYR A 54 -3.60 -17.96 -4.95
C TYR A 54 -4.75 -17.33 -4.15
N MET A 55 -5.71 -18.13 -3.68
CA MET A 55 -6.87 -17.63 -2.95
C MET A 55 -6.48 -17.06 -1.58
N ASN A 56 -5.45 -17.62 -0.94
CA ASN A 56 -4.92 -17.08 0.31
C ASN A 56 -4.23 -15.73 0.06
N ILE A 57 -3.34 -15.64 -0.94
CA ILE A 57 -2.71 -14.36 -1.32
C ILE A 57 -3.77 -13.31 -1.64
N LEU A 58 -4.77 -13.69 -2.43
CA LEU A 58 -5.85 -12.78 -2.82
C LEU A 58 -6.61 -12.26 -1.61
N LYS A 59 -6.93 -13.14 -0.66
CA LYS A 59 -7.61 -12.78 0.59
C LYS A 59 -6.74 -11.83 1.42
N ASP A 60 -5.46 -12.13 1.58
CA ASP A 60 -4.54 -11.30 2.36
C ASP A 60 -4.39 -9.90 1.74
N MET A 61 -4.23 -9.81 0.41
CA MET A 61 -4.15 -8.53 -0.29
C MET A 61 -5.44 -7.70 -0.17
N LYS A 62 -6.61 -8.35 -0.20
CA LYS A 62 -7.89 -7.66 0.02
C LYS A 62 -8.03 -7.14 1.45
N ASN A 63 -7.67 -7.95 2.43
CA ASN A 63 -7.68 -7.53 3.83
C ASN A 63 -6.76 -6.32 4.03
N HIS A 64 -5.55 -6.36 3.47
CA HIS A 64 -4.63 -5.22 3.54
C HIS A 64 -5.20 -3.94 2.92
N LEU A 65 -5.89 -4.03 1.77
CA LEU A 65 -6.53 -2.85 1.18
C LEU A 65 -7.61 -2.27 2.11
N GLN A 66 -8.43 -3.14 2.72
CA GLN A 66 -9.48 -2.72 3.63
C GLN A 66 -8.92 -2.12 4.93
N ASP A 67 -7.87 -2.70 5.48
CA ASP A 67 -7.17 -2.17 6.66
C ASP A 67 -6.58 -0.78 6.35
N ASP A 68 -5.99 -0.60 5.17
CA ASP A 68 -5.46 0.67 4.70
C ASP A 68 -6.53 1.74 4.53
N GLU A 69 -7.69 1.40 3.93
CA GLU A 69 -8.81 2.33 3.81
C GLU A 69 -9.35 2.73 5.19
N THR A 70 -9.44 1.78 6.10
CA THR A 70 -9.86 2.00 7.48
C THR A 70 -8.88 2.93 8.19
N TYR A 71 -7.58 2.64 8.13
CA TYR A 71 -6.54 3.46 8.73
C TYR A 71 -6.53 4.89 8.17
N ASN A 72 -6.61 5.04 6.84
CA ASN A 72 -6.69 6.34 6.20
C ASN A 72 -7.92 7.12 6.67
N SER A 73 -9.10 6.48 6.72
CA SER A 73 -10.33 7.13 7.17
C SER A 73 -10.21 7.64 8.62
N LEU A 74 -9.62 6.84 9.51
CA LEU A 74 -9.39 7.20 10.90
C LEU A 74 -8.39 8.36 11.02
N PHE A 75 -7.28 8.31 10.27
CA PHE A 75 -6.26 9.35 10.28
C PHE A 75 -6.81 10.69 9.77
N TYR A 76 -7.53 10.68 8.64
CA TYR A 76 -8.15 11.89 8.10
C TYR A 76 -9.23 12.44 9.02
N ARG A 77 -10.01 11.58 9.69
CA ARG A 77 -10.98 12.01 10.69
C ARG A 77 -10.31 12.72 11.86
N GLN A 78 -9.26 12.14 12.44
CA GLN A 78 -8.50 12.77 13.53
C GLN A 78 -7.84 14.08 13.12
N LYS A 79 -7.34 14.18 11.87
CA LYS A 79 -6.76 15.42 11.35
C LYS A 79 -7.80 16.54 11.28
N LYS A 80 -9.00 16.23 10.76
CA LYS A 80 -10.11 17.19 10.71
C LYS A 80 -10.58 17.60 12.10
N GLU A 81 -10.72 16.65 13.02
CA GLU A 81 -11.10 16.93 14.42
C GLU A 81 -10.10 17.89 15.09
N LYS A 82 -8.79 17.73 14.84
CA LYS A 82 -7.76 18.66 15.31
C LYS A 82 -7.86 20.04 14.67
N GLU A 83 -8.01 20.11 13.34
CA GLU A 83 -8.16 21.38 12.61
C GLU A 83 -9.37 22.17 13.12
N THR A 84 -10.50 21.51 13.41
CA THR A 84 -11.68 22.14 13.99
C THR A 84 -11.44 22.65 15.42
N LEU A 85 -10.74 21.87 16.26
CA LEU A 85 -10.37 22.29 17.62
C LEU A 85 -9.42 23.50 17.62
N GLU A 86 -8.47 23.55 16.67
CA GLU A 86 -7.54 24.68 16.53
C GLU A 86 -8.25 25.96 16.06
N GLU A 87 -9.22 25.85 15.17
CA GLU A 87 -10.08 26.97 14.73
C GLU A 87 -10.96 27.51 15.86
N ASP A 88 -11.50 26.63 16.72
CA ASP A 88 -12.32 27.02 17.87
C ASP A 88 -11.50 27.69 18.99
N ILE A 89 -10.22 27.32 19.16
CA ILE A 89 -9.30 27.97 20.12
C ILE A 89 -8.88 29.37 19.64
N GLN A 90 -8.91 29.64 18.34
CA GLN A 90 -8.48 30.91 17.74
C GLN A 90 -9.61 31.94 17.59
N ARG A 91 -10.87 31.57 17.89
CA ARG A 91 -12.03 32.48 17.93
C ARG A 91 -12.30 32.99 19.34
#